data_AF-A0ABD2PUJ1-F1
#
_entry.id   AF-A0ABD2PUJ1-F1
#
_cell.length_a   1.000
_cell.length_b   1.000
_cell.length_c   1.000
_cell.angle_alpha   90.00
_cell.angle_beta   90.00
_cell.angle_gamma   90.00
#
_symmetry.space_group_name_H-M   'P 1'
#
loop_
_entity.id
_entity.type
_entity.pdbx_description
1 polymer ?
#
loop_
_entity_poly.entity_id
_entity_poly.type
_entity_poly.pdbx_seq_one_letter_code
_entity_poly.pdbx_strand_id
1 'polypeptide(L)'
;MSFLERWQRIQEKGDLDCLSDAALREVVKDKRVVILGGGDTGVDCMATALRLGAKSIDTLEILPEPPRSRADGNPWPEWPRIWRMDYGHEEVALHYGRDPRHFSVQTKRFLDNGKGEVDGIEISQVKWIQETSGGPWKMIDHPESTRILKCDLVLLAMGFLGPEKSVLASLSLDTDQRSNVKTKPGQYKTNVESVYAAG
;
A
#
# COMPACT_ATOMS: atom_id res chain seq x y z
N MET A 1 9.43 -6.30 22.64
CA MET A 1 9.84 -5.91 21.27
C MET A 1 11.15 -6.54 20.79
N SER A 2 11.89 -7.33 21.59
CA SER A 2 13.23 -7.84 21.20
C SER A 2 13.25 -9.22 20.53
N PHE A 3 12.15 -9.99 20.56
CA PHE A 3 12.14 -11.34 19.99
C PHE A 3 12.06 -11.33 18.47
N LEU A 4 11.14 -10.55 17.90
CA LEU A 4 10.92 -10.47 16.45
C LEU A 4 12.13 -9.86 15.72
N GLU A 5 12.68 -8.78 16.24
CA GLU A 5 13.88 -8.15 15.70
C GLU A 5 15.09 -9.10 15.72
N ARG A 6 15.28 -9.85 16.82
CA ARG A 6 16.36 -10.82 16.95
C ARG A 6 16.21 -12.00 16.00
N TRP A 7 14.98 -12.46 15.77
CA TRP A 7 14.71 -13.59 14.87
C TRP A 7 14.87 -13.22 13.40
N GLN A 8 14.47 -12.01 12.99
CA GLN A 8 14.74 -11.47 11.65
C GLN A 8 16.24 -11.35 11.39
N ARG A 9 17.01 -10.79 12.33
CA ARG A 9 18.48 -10.70 12.22
C ARG A 9 19.17 -12.07 12.07
N ILE A 10 18.59 -13.13 12.62
CA ILE A 10 19.13 -14.49 12.57
C ILE A 10 18.79 -15.21 11.26
N GLN A 11 17.57 -15.01 10.72
CA GLN A 11 17.17 -15.57 9.42
C GLN A 11 18.00 -14.99 8.27
N GLU A 12 18.35 -13.70 8.35
CA GLU A 12 18.92 -12.92 7.26
C GLU A 12 20.46 -13.02 7.12
N LYS A 13 21.14 -13.84 7.93
CA LYS A 13 22.61 -14.09 7.85
C LYS A 13 23.48 -12.85 7.53
N GLY A 14 23.20 -11.71 8.16
CA GLY A 14 24.12 -10.57 8.16
C GLY A 14 24.04 -9.59 6.97
N ASP A 15 23.02 -9.66 6.12
CA ASP A 15 22.80 -8.65 5.06
C ASP A 15 21.42 -8.01 5.17
N LEU A 16 21.16 -7.36 6.31
CA LEU A 16 20.22 -6.26 6.28
C LEU A 16 20.99 -5.06 5.74
N ASP A 17 20.77 -4.75 4.45
CA ASP A 17 20.69 -3.37 3.96
C ASP A 17 19.53 -2.63 4.69
N CYS A 18 19.44 -2.73 6.02
CA CYS A 18 18.70 -1.77 6.80
C CYS A 18 19.51 -0.49 6.73
N LEU A 19 19.25 0.27 5.66
CA LEU A 19 19.75 1.62 5.51
C LEU A 19 19.57 2.32 6.85
N SER A 20 20.67 2.74 7.46
CA SER A 20 20.61 3.60 8.64
C SER A 20 19.67 4.77 8.36
N ASP A 21 19.11 5.41 9.39
CA ASP A 21 18.27 6.61 9.19
C ASP A 21 18.96 7.66 8.30
N ALA A 22 20.30 7.76 8.38
CA ALA A 22 21.11 8.59 7.50
C ALA A 22 21.08 8.11 6.04
N ALA A 23 21.24 6.81 5.80
CA ALA A 23 21.20 6.24 4.46
C ALA A 23 19.78 6.29 3.84
N LEU A 24 18.71 6.06 4.62
CA LEU A 24 17.33 6.27 4.19
C LEU A 24 17.07 7.73 3.83
N ARG A 25 17.62 8.66 4.63
CA ARG A 25 17.54 10.08 4.34
C ARG A 25 18.21 10.40 3.00
N GLU A 26 19.39 9.89 2.70
CA GLU A 26 20.03 10.11 1.39
C GLU A 26 19.21 9.55 0.22
N VAL A 27 18.47 8.46 0.43
CA VAL A 27 17.59 7.89 -0.61
C VAL A 27 16.37 8.75 -0.88
N VAL A 28 15.85 9.51 0.09
CA VAL A 28 14.56 10.22 -0.01
C VAL A 28 14.70 11.75 -0.10
N LYS A 29 15.73 12.30 0.53
CA LYS A 29 15.92 13.74 0.66
C LYS A 29 15.97 14.41 -0.70
N ASP A 30 15.27 15.54 -0.81
CA ASP A 30 15.18 16.37 -2.02
C ASP A 30 14.57 15.66 -3.26
N LYS A 31 14.01 14.45 -3.09
CA LYS A 31 13.34 13.70 -4.16
C LYS A 31 11.84 13.96 -4.25
N ARG A 32 11.30 13.88 -5.46
CA ARG A 32 9.86 13.84 -5.75
C ARG A 32 9.38 12.41 -5.53
N VAL A 33 8.65 12.16 -4.44
CA VAL A 33 8.22 10.81 -4.04
C VAL A 33 6.78 10.58 -4.48
N VAL A 34 6.53 9.44 -5.11
CA VAL A 34 5.16 8.96 -5.39
C VAL A 34 4.92 7.64 -4.66
N ILE A 35 3.78 7.56 -3.99
CA ILE A 35 3.36 6.36 -3.25
C ILE A 35 2.17 5.74 -3.99
N LEU A 36 2.29 4.45 -4.34
CA LEU A 36 1.22 3.69 -4.99
C LEU A 36 0.40 2.94 -3.94
N GLY A 37 -0.77 3.46 -3.60
CA GLY A 37 -1.69 2.92 -2.60
C GLY A 37 -2.11 3.95 -1.56
N GLY A 38 -3.42 4.04 -1.28
CA GLY A 38 -4.01 4.99 -0.33
C GLY A 38 -4.42 4.40 1.02
N GLY A 39 -4.02 3.17 1.34
CA GLY A 39 -4.26 2.54 2.64
C GLY A 39 -3.27 2.99 3.73
N ASP A 40 -3.38 2.39 4.92
CA ASP A 40 -2.58 2.74 6.10
C ASP A 40 -1.06 2.69 5.83
N THR A 41 -0.57 1.66 5.12
CA THR A 41 0.84 1.57 4.70
C THR A 41 1.27 2.77 3.85
N GLY A 42 0.40 3.28 2.99
CA GLY A 42 0.66 4.47 2.18
C GLY A 42 0.79 5.73 3.03
N VAL A 43 -0.04 5.86 4.07
CA VAL A 43 0.02 6.96 5.04
C VAL A 43 1.33 6.94 5.81
N ASP A 44 1.78 5.76 6.25
CA ASP A 44 3.06 5.59 6.94
C ASP A 44 4.25 5.95 6.03
N CYS A 45 4.23 5.50 4.77
CA CYS A 45 5.23 5.86 3.77
C CYS A 45 5.29 7.38 3.56
N MET A 46 4.14 8.03 3.48
CA MET A 46 4.02 9.47 3.28
C MET A 46 4.60 10.26 4.45
N ALA A 47 4.20 9.93 5.69
CA ALA A 47 4.73 10.59 6.88
C ALA A 47 6.24 10.36 7.05
N THR A 48 6.72 9.16 6.71
CA THR A 48 8.14 8.84 6.73
C THR A 48 8.91 9.64 5.67
N ALA A 49 8.44 9.68 4.43
CA ALA A 49 9.08 10.43 3.35
C ALA A 49 9.18 11.94 3.66
N LEU A 50 8.14 12.50 4.29
CA LEU A 50 8.15 13.87 4.77
C LEU A 50 9.28 14.12 5.76
N ARG A 51 9.40 13.28 6.79
CA ARG A 51 10.42 13.41 7.85
C ARG A 51 11.84 13.17 7.33
N LEU A 52 11.98 12.36 6.30
CA LEU A 52 13.25 12.15 5.58
C LEU A 52 13.59 13.29 4.61
N GLY A 53 12.71 14.29 4.44
CA GLY A 53 13.00 15.51 3.68
C GLY A 53 12.73 15.40 2.18
N ALA A 54 11.71 14.64 1.78
CA ALA A 54 11.24 14.63 0.40
C ALA A 54 10.94 16.06 -0.11
N LYS A 55 11.21 16.31 -1.39
CA LYS A 55 10.90 17.59 -2.04
C LYS A 55 9.41 17.76 -2.30
N SER A 56 8.74 16.67 -2.66
CA SER A 56 7.29 16.62 -2.85
C SER A 56 6.81 15.20 -2.63
N ILE A 57 5.55 15.06 -2.21
CA ILE A 57 4.92 13.75 -2.00
C ILE A 57 3.56 13.74 -2.67
N ASP A 58 3.31 12.73 -3.48
CA ASP A 58 2.01 12.43 -4.08
C ASP A 58 1.64 10.97 -3.81
N THR A 59 0.37 10.69 -3.60
CA THR A 59 -0.18 9.34 -3.38
C THR A 59 -1.22 9.06 -4.45
N LEU A 60 -1.16 7.87 -5.06
CA LEU A 60 -2.09 7.44 -6.10
C LEU A 60 -3.00 6.36 -5.54
N GLU A 61 -4.31 6.60 -5.63
CA GLU A 61 -5.37 5.67 -5.25
C GLU A 61 -6.23 5.36 -6.47
N ILE A 62 -6.41 4.07 -6.73
CA ILE A 62 -7.20 3.58 -7.87
C ILE A 62 -8.70 3.73 -7.60
N LEU A 63 -9.10 3.72 -6.33
CA LEU A 63 -10.47 3.89 -5.88
C LEU A 63 -10.90 5.36 -5.91
N PRO A 64 -12.21 5.63 -6.04
CA PRO A 64 -12.73 6.99 -5.95
C PRO A 64 -12.57 7.56 -4.54
N GLU A 65 -12.69 8.90 -4.45
CA GLU A 65 -12.75 9.59 -3.16
C GLU A 65 -13.86 8.99 -2.30
N PRO A 66 -13.56 8.52 -1.07
CA PRO A 66 -14.57 7.98 -0.17
C PRO A 66 -15.63 9.03 0.22
N PRO A 67 -16.90 8.63 0.43
CA PRO A 67 -17.96 9.54 0.83
C PRO A 67 -17.73 10.13 2.23
N ARG A 68 -18.32 11.29 2.52
CA ARG A 68 -18.17 11.97 3.83
C ARG A 68 -18.85 11.23 5.00
N SER A 69 -19.82 10.37 4.71
CA SER A 69 -20.53 9.54 5.67
C SER A 69 -20.67 8.10 5.15
N ARG A 70 -20.98 7.14 6.05
CA ARG A 70 -21.22 5.75 5.64
C ARG A 70 -22.38 5.69 4.64
N ALA A 71 -22.18 4.96 3.54
CA ALA A 71 -23.24 4.62 2.62
C ALA A 71 -24.05 3.43 3.15
N ASP A 72 -25.28 3.25 2.68
CA ASP A 72 -26.18 2.16 3.09
C ASP A 72 -25.55 0.76 2.92
N GLY A 73 -24.67 0.61 1.91
CA GLY A 73 -23.92 -0.62 1.63
C GLY A 73 -22.66 -0.84 2.47
N ASN A 74 -22.39 -0.02 3.50
CA ASN A 74 -21.28 -0.21 4.44
C ASN A 74 -21.72 0.05 5.90
N PRO A 75 -22.62 -0.80 6.44
CA PRO A 75 -23.18 -0.65 7.79
C PRO A 75 -22.16 -1.00 8.88
N TRP A 76 -22.42 -0.56 10.11
CA TRP A 76 -21.71 -1.09 11.27
C TRP A 76 -22.08 -2.57 11.49
N PRO A 77 -21.14 -3.47 11.87
CA PRO A 77 -19.78 -3.23 12.38
C PRO A 77 -18.66 -3.24 11.33
N GLU A 78 -18.97 -3.16 10.02
CA GLU A 78 -17.92 -3.13 9.00
C GLU A 78 -16.99 -1.91 9.16
N TRP A 79 -15.75 -2.06 8.68
CA TRP A 79 -14.83 -0.94 8.63
C TRP A 79 -15.42 0.18 7.77
N PRO A 80 -15.52 1.42 8.29
CA PRO A 80 -16.13 2.54 7.58
C PRO A 80 -15.28 2.96 6.38
N ARG A 81 -15.87 2.93 5.20
CA ARG A 81 -15.31 3.48 3.95
C ARG A 81 -15.78 4.91 3.79
N ILE A 82 -15.21 5.81 4.60
CA ILE A 82 -15.55 7.24 4.60
C ILE A 82 -14.29 8.08 4.40
N TRP A 83 -14.47 9.33 3.98
CA TRP A 83 -13.38 10.28 3.86
C TRP A 83 -12.71 10.47 5.22
N ARG A 84 -11.39 10.27 5.25
CA ARG A 84 -10.58 10.42 6.44
C ARG A 84 -9.32 11.21 6.14
N MET A 85 -8.92 12.00 7.12
CA MET A 85 -7.61 12.62 7.22
C MET A 85 -6.88 11.89 8.33
N ASP A 86 -5.98 11.00 7.96
CA ASP A 86 -5.03 10.40 8.92
C ASP A 86 -3.80 11.31 9.10
N TYR A 87 -3.03 11.04 10.16
CA TYR A 87 -1.90 11.85 10.59
C TYR A 87 -0.92 12.20 9.45
N GLY A 88 -0.56 11.25 8.59
CA GLY A 88 0.36 11.50 7.47
C GLY A 88 -0.23 12.43 6.40
N HIS A 89 -1.55 12.36 6.18
CA HIS A 89 -2.23 13.26 5.26
C HIS A 89 -2.19 14.69 5.79
N GLU A 90 -2.49 14.87 7.08
CA GLU A 90 -2.48 16.17 7.74
C GLU A 90 -1.08 16.80 7.75
N GLU A 91 -0.05 16.03 8.11
CA GLU A 91 1.33 16.50 8.15
C GLU A 91 1.82 16.96 6.77
N VAL A 92 1.57 16.17 5.73
CA VAL A 92 1.98 16.51 4.35
C VAL A 92 1.16 17.67 3.81
N ALA A 93 -0.15 17.71 4.06
CA ALA A 93 -0.99 18.82 3.64
C ALA A 93 -0.60 20.14 4.31
N LEU A 94 -0.24 20.09 5.60
CA LEU A 94 0.26 21.25 6.33
C LEU A 94 1.62 21.71 5.79
N HIS A 95 2.55 20.78 5.53
CA HIS A 95 3.91 21.11 5.11
C HIS A 95 3.98 21.66 3.68
N TYR A 96 3.28 21.04 2.73
CA TYR A 96 3.32 21.45 1.31
C TYR A 96 2.10 22.29 0.87
N GLY A 97 1.15 22.56 1.78
CA GLY A 97 -0.01 23.42 1.53
C GLY A 97 -1.08 22.82 0.61
N ARG A 98 -1.08 21.50 0.39
CA ARG A 98 -2.06 20.80 -0.47
C ARG A 98 -2.29 19.35 -0.07
N ASP A 99 -3.45 18.81 -0.37
CA ASP A 99 -3.69 17.35 -0.27
C ASP A 99 -2.78 16.61 -1.28
N PRO A 100 -2.02 15.60 -0.85
CA PRO A 100 -1.13 14.84 -1.73
C PRO A 100 -1.85 13.74 -2.54
N ARG A 101 -3.14 13.47 -2.29
CA ARG A 101 -3.85 12.33 -2.88
C ARG A 101 -4.44 12.60 -4.25
N HIS A 102 -4.28 11.61 -5.13
CA HIS A 102 -4.93 11.53 -6.43
C HIS A 102 -5.83 10.29 -6.44
N PHE A 103 -7.14 10.50 -6.42
CA PHE A 103 -8.14 9.42 -6.45
C PHE A 103 -8.55 9.08 -7.88
N SER A 104 -9.09 7.88 -8.07
CA SER A 104 -9.53 7.38 -9.38
C SER A 104 -8.41 7.46 -10.42
N VAL A 105 -7.19 7.12 -10.03
CA VAL A 105 -6.01 7.14 -10.91
C VAL A 105 -5.35 5.77 -10.92
N GLN A 106 -5.03 5.28 -12.12
CA GLN A 106 -4.20 4.09 -12.29
C GLN A 106 -2.84 4.42 -12.88
N THR A 107 -1.84 3.66 -12.45
CA THR A 107 -0.49 3.70 -13.01
C THR A 107 -0.42 2.87 -14.29
N LYS A 108 0.18 3.42 -15.34
CA LYS A 108 0.38 2.75 -16.64
C LYS A 108 1.78 2.17 -16.78
N ARG A 109 2.79 2.99 -16.53
CA ARG A 109 4.20 2.60 -16.63
C ARG A 109 5.11 3.58 -15.91
N PHE A 110 6.27 3.08 -15.52
CA PHE A 110 7.39 3.89 -15.06
C PHE A 110 8.14 4.48 -16.26
N LEU A 111 8.65 5.68 -16.09
CA LEU A 111 9.48 6.38 -17.07
C LEU A 111 10.92 6.39 -16.57
N ASP A 112 11.83 5.99 -17.44
CA ASP A 112 13.26 5.93 -17.16
C ASP A 112 13.95 7.26 -17.50
N ASN A 113 14.95 7.65 -16.71
CA ASN A 113 15.74 8.86 -16.90
C ASN A 113 16.91 8.71 -17.91
N GLY A 114 17.00 7.57 -18.59
CA GLY A 114 18.09 7.16 -19.48
C GLY A 114 19.27 6.50 -18.75
N LYS A 115 19.24 6.39 -17.42
CA LYS A 115 20.32 5.85 -16.57
C LYS A 115 19.87 4.64 -15.74
N GLY A 116 18.68 4.10 -15.99
CA GLY A 116 18.13 2.99 -15.20
C GLY A 116 17.43 3.42 -13.92
N GLU A 117 17.07 4.70 -13.78
CA GLU A 117 16.35 5.23 -12.62
C GLU A 117 15.03 5.87 -13.06
N VAL A 118 14.05 5.92 -12.14
CA VAL A 118 12.74 6.52 -12.42
C VAL A 118 12.82 8.05 -12.52
N ASP A 119 12.17 8.64 -13.53
CA ASP A 119 11.95 10.10 -13.67
C ASP A 119 10.45 10.47 -13.69
N GLY A 120 9.57 9.48 -13.71
CA GLY A 120 8.14 9.72 -13.64
C GLY A 120 7.29 8.48 -13.75
N ILE A 121 5.99 8.69 -13.59
CA ILE A 121 4.96 7.69 -13.78
C ILE A 121 3.95 8.25 -14.79
N GLU A 122 3.64 7.46 -15.80
CA GLU A 122 2.49 7.71 -16.67
C GLU A 122 1.23 7.17 -15.98
N ILE A 123 0.22 8.03 -15.84
CA ILE A 123 -1.03 7.74 -15.14
C ILE A 123 -2.23 8.09 -16.00
N SER A 124 -3.36 7.40 -15.79
CA SER A 124 -4.66 7.78 -16.38
C SER A 124 -5.75 7.74 -15.31
N GLN A 125 -6.84 8.47 -15.56
CA GLN A 125 -8.05 8.37 -14.76
C GLN A 125 -8.77 7.05 -15.02
N VAL A 126 -9.44 6.56 -13.98
CA VAL A 126 -10.33 5.40 -14.05
C VAL A 126 -11.67 5.72 -13.45
N LYS A 127 -12.69 5.00 -13.89
CA LYS A 127 -14.03 5.04 -13.30
C LYS A 127 -14.47 3.65 -12.91
N TRP A 128 -14.96 3.51 -11.69
CA TRP A 128 -15.58 2.28 -11.24
C TRP A 128 -17.07 2.34 -11.50
N ILE A 129 -17.60 1.33 -12.19
CA ILE A 129 -19.04 1.19 -12.45
C ILE A 129 -19.54 -0.17 -12.00
N GLN A 130 -20.82 -0.25 -11.65
CA GLN A 130 -21.55 -1.50 -11.53
C GLN A 130 -22.49 -1.60 -12.73
N GLU A 131 -22.29 -2.59 -13.60
CA GLU A 131 -23.17 -2.81 -14.77
C GLU A 131 -24.58 -3.28 -14.36
N THR A 132 -24.69 -3.91 -13.19
CA THR A 132 -25.94 -4.33 -12.56
C THR A 132 -25.94 -3.97 -11.08
N SER A 133 -27.10 -3.60 -10.53
CA SER A 133 -27.24 -3.27 -9.11
C SER A 133 -26.80 -4.47 -8.25
N GLY A 134 -25.80 -4.28 -7.40
CA GLY A 134 -25.21 -5.34 -6.57
C GLY A 134 -24.20 -6.27 -7.29
N GLY A 135 -23.92 -6.01 -8.57
CA GLY A 135 -22.90 -6.74 -9.34
C GLY A 135 -21.46 -6.35 -8.98
N PRO A 136 -20.46 -7.09 -9.51
CA PRO A 136 -19.06 -6.75 -9.29
C PRO A 136 -18.73 -5.38 -9.87
N TRP A 137 -17.87 -4.65 -9.18
CA TRP A 137 -17.33 -3.39 -9.69
C TRP A 137 -16.39 -3.66 -10.86
N LYS A 138 -16.59 -2.93 -11.96
CA LYS A 138 -15.74 -2.95 -13.14
C LYS A 138 -15.02 -1.62 -13.27
N MET A 139 -13.71 -1.69 -13.46
CA MET A 139 -12.90 -0.53 -13.75
C MET A 139 -12.93 -0.21 -15.24
N ILE A 140 -13.25 1.03 -15.58
CA ILE A 140 -13.17 1.60 -16.91
C ILE A 140 -11.99 2.56 -16.94
N ASP A 141 -11.10 2.36 -17.91
CA ASP A 141 -9.96 3.23 -18.16
C ASP A 141 -10.33 4.40 -19.08
N HIS A 142 -9.75 5.56 -18.81
CA HIS A 142 -9.88 6.78 -19.61
C HIS A 142 -8.50 7.16 -20.20
N PRO A 143 -8.02 6.47 -21.25
CA PRO A 143 -6.69 6.69 -21.82
C PRO A 143 -6.48 8.12 -22.35
N GLU A 144 -7.54 8.83 -22.72
CA GLU A 144 -7.52 10.25 -23.11
C GLU A 144 -7.06 11.19 -21.98
N SER A 145 -7.18 10.75 -20.72
CA SER A 145 -6.76 11.51 -19.53
C SER A 145 -5.29 11.29 -19.15
N THR A 146 -4.54 10.59 -19.99
CA THR A 146 -3.15 10.21 -19.71
C THR A 146 -2.29 11.44 -19.47
N ARG A 147 -1.54 11.43 -18.37
CA ARG A 147 -0.57 12.47 -18.01
C ARG A 147 0.63 11.88 -17.29
N ILE A 148 1.71 12.64 -17.25
CA ILE A 148 2.95 12.26 -16.56
C ILE A 148 3.01 12.96 -15.21
N LEU A 149 3.20 12.18 -14.14
CA LEU A 149 3.60 12.67 -12.84
C LEU A 149 5.11 12.46 -12.69
N LYS A 150 5.86 13.56 -12.60
CA LYS A 150 7.32 13.48 -12.45
C LYS A 150 7.72 13.04 -11.05
N CYS A 151 8.61 12.07 -10.94
CA CYS A 151 9.04 11.50 -9.65
C CYS A 151 10.45 10.90 -9.75
N ASP A 152 11.19 10.93 -8.64
CA ASP A 152 12.55 10.37 -8.51
C ASP A 152 12.57 9.10 -7.63
N LEU A 153 11.47 8.83 -6.91
CA LEU A 153 11.31 7.67 -6.06
C LEU A 153 9.85 7.23 -6.08
N VAL A 154 9.63 5.92 -6.21
CA VAL A 154 8.31 5.30 -6.13
C VAL A 154 8.29 4.29 -4.98
N LEU A 155 7.31 4.42 -4.09
CA LEU A 155 7.06 3.48 -2.99
C LEU A 155 5.80 2.68 -3.29
N LEU A 156 5.90 1.35 -3.27
CA LEU A 156 4.78 0.45 -3.55
C LEU A 156 4.07 0.08 -2.23
N ALA A 157 2.90 0.65 -1.99
CA ALA A 157 2.07 0.43 -0.82
C ALA A 157 0.73 -0.24 -1.20
N MET A 158 0.80 -1.27 -2.06
CA MET A 158 -0.36 -1.91 -2.70
C MET A 158 -0.99 -3.06 -1.88
N GLY A 159 -0.55 -3.23 -0.63
CA GLY A 159 -0.95 -4.33 0.24
C GLY A 159 -0.13 -5.61 0.03
N PHE A 160 -0.51 -6.66 0.76
CA PHE A 160 0.18 -7.94 0.80
C PHE A 160 -0.75 -9.06 0.34
N LEU A 161 -0.18 -10.09 -0.31
CA LEU A 161 -0.96 -11.22 -0.83
C LEU A 161 -1.16 -12.35 0.18
N GLY A 162 -0.25 -12.50 1.13
CA GLY A 162 -0.26 -13.59 2.10
C GLY A 162 1.06 -13.67 2.88
N PRO A 163 1.17 -14.61 3.82
CA PRO A 163 2.37 -14.81 4.63
C PRO A 163 3.53 -15.43 3.84
N GLU A 164 4.72 -15.36 4.41
CA GLU A 164 5.89 -16.08 3.89
C GLU A 164 5.68 -17.60 3.89
N LYS A 165 6.12 -18.25 2.81
CA LYS A 165 5.88 -19.69 2.60
C LYS A 165 6.78 -20.60 3.44
N SER A 166 7.92 -20.10 3.91
CA SER A 166 8.92 -20.87 4.65
C SER A 166 8.36 -21.44 5.96
N VAL A 167 7.66 -20.61 6.73
CA VAL A 167 7.00 -20.99 7.98
C VAL A 167 5.83 -21.94 7.73
N LEU A 168 5.05 -21.70 6.68
CA LEU A 168 3.96 -22.59 6.30
C LEU A 168 4.47 -23.98 5.93
N ALA A 169 5.54 -24.05 5.14
CA ALA A 169 6.15 -25.30 4.72
C ALA A 169 6.79 -26.06 5.89
N SER A 170 7.50 -25.37 6.79
CA SER A 170 8.16 -26.02 7.94
C SER A 170 7.17 -26.64 8.92
N LEU A 171 5.98 -26.05 9.04
CA LEU A 171 4.87 -26.57 9.85
C LEU A 171 3.93 -27.48 9.05
N SER A 172 4.16 -27.71 7.75
CA SER A 172 3.27 -28.48 6.87
C SER A 172 1.80 -27.99 6.91
N LEU A 173 1.61 -26.67 6.93
CA LEU A 173 0.30 -26.04 7.00
C LEU A 173 -0.37 -25.98 5.62
N ASP A 174 -1.64 -26.37 5.57
CA ASP A 174 -2.47 -26.21 4.38
C ASP A 174 -2.82 -24.72 4.16
N THR A 175 -2.87 -24.29 2.89
CA THR A 175 -3.29 -22.95 2.52
C THR A 175 -4.62 -22.93 1.76
N ASP A 176 -5.31 -21.80 1.80
CA ASP A 176 -6.46 -21.53 0.95
C ASP A 176 -6.03 -21.05 -0.46
N GLN A 177 -7.00 -20.72 -1.31
CA GLN A 177 -6.75 -20.24 -2.68
C GLN A 177 -6.04 -18.87 -2.73
N ARG A 178 -6.00 -18.14 -1.61
CA ARG A 178 -5.35 -16.85 -1.45
C ARG A 178 -4.05 -16.95 -0.67
N SER A 179 -3.49 -18.16 -0.50
CA SER A 179 -2.26 -18.45 0.26
C SER A 179 -2.32 -18.22 1.77
N ASN A 180 -3.49 -17.90 2.33
CA ASN A 180 -3.65 -17.79 3.78
C ASN A 180 -3.65 -19.18 4.42
N VAL A 181 -3.31 -19.25 5.71
CA VAL A 181 -3.44 -20.51 6.47
C VAL A 181 -4.91 -20.95 6.48
N LYS A 182 -5.15 -22.17 6.04
CA LYS A 182 -6.50 -22.71 5.92
C LYS A 182 -7.06 -23.08 7.29
N THR A 183 -8.16 -22.45 7.68
CA THR A 183 -9.00 -22.87 8.82
C THR A 183 -10.45 -23.07 8.38
N LYS A 184 -11.24 -23.75 9.21
CA LYS A 184 -12.69 -23.87 8.98
C LYS A 184 -13.40 -22.56 9.36
N PRO A 185 -14.50 -22.18 8.69
CA PRO A 185 -15.28 -21.01 9.07
C PRO A 185 -15.66 -21.02 10.56
N GLY A 186 -15.42 -19.91 11.26
CA GLY A 186 -15.68 -19.77 12.69
C GLY A 186 -14.73 -20.55 13.60
N GLN A 187 -13.63 -21.10 13.06
CA GLN A 187 -12.63 -21.85 13.81
C GLN A 187 -11.22 -21.34 13.49
N TYR A 188 -10.30 -21.56 14.42
CA TYR A 188 -8.90 -21.15 14.30
C TYR A 188 -7.94 -22.34 14.13
N LYS A 189 -8.44 -23.58 14.20
CA LYS A 189 -7.60 -24.78 14.13
C LYS A 189 -7.13 -25.01 12.68
N THR A 190 -5.84 -25.28 12.53
CA THR A 190 -5.23 -25.66 11.24
C THR A 190 -5.36 -27.17 10.97
N ASN A 191 -4.74 -27.66 9.89
CA ASN A 191 -4.60 -29.09 9.63
C ASN A 191 -3.66 -29.79 10.64
N VAL A 192 -2.79 -29.06 11.33
CA VAL A 192 -1.85 -29.60 12.32
C VAL A 192 -2.40 -29.47 13.73
N GLU A 193 -2.31 -30.55 14.50
CA GLU A 193 -2.80 -30.56 15.88
C GLU A 193 -2.04 -29.54 16.75
N SER A 194 -2.77 -28.86 17.63
CA SER A 194 -2.24 -27.82 18.52
C SER A 194 -1.65 -26.58 17.83
N VAL A 195 -1.79 -26.45 16.50
CA VAL A 195 -1.44 -25.25 15.74
C VAL A 195 -2.71 -24.51 15.31
N TYR A 196 -2.75 -23.23 15.61
CA TYR A 196 -3.88 -22.34 15.36
C TYR A 196 -3.44 -21.12 14.55
N ALA A 197 -4.35 -20.56 13.75
CA ALA A 197 -4.13 -19.35 12.96
C ALA A 197 -5.30 -18.38 13.09
N ALA A 198 -4.98 -17.09 13.21
CA ALA A 198 -5.92 -15.97 13.24
C ALA A 198 -5.22 -14.72 12.67
N GLY A 199 -6.00 -13.78 12.16
CA GLY A 199 -5.52 -12.55 11.52
C GLY A 199 -6.66 -11.84 10.79
#